data_AF-A0A7V2VN07-F1
#
_entry.id   AF-A0A7V2VN07-F1
#
_cell.length_a   1.000
_cell.length_b   1.000
_cell.length_c   1.000
_cell.angle_alpha   90.00
_cell.angle_beta   90.00
_cell.angle_gamma   90.00
#
_symmetry.space_group_name_H-M   'P 1'
#
loop_
_entity.id
_entity.type
_entity.pdbx_description
1 polymer ?
#
loop_
_entity_poly.entity_id
_entity_poly.type
_entity_poly.pdbx_seq_one_letter_code
_entity_poly.pdbx_strand_id
1 'polypeptide(L)'
;SADGNGWFSTIFTIPKSQHGQHTITVSDSETKVTITFTVESSPPPAPVPQLLHEGDKQQPQSYFNWEDVYDPSGVTYTLQIATDDKFTAGSIVFEKSSITESEYTLTKEERLKPTGKAAPYYWRIKAIDDAENESGWTTPEPFYVGYTFELTGWVLYTLIGISILVGFAIAILLRRKIA
;
A
#
# COMPACT_ATOMS: atom_id res chain seq x y z
N SER A 1 30.14 -13.72 -26.98
CA SER A 1 31.52 -13.91 -27.48
C SER A 1 31.66 -13.14 -28.76
N ALA A 2 32.86 -12.63 -29.05
CA ALA A 2 33.17 -12.09 -30.38
C ALA A 2 33.32 -13.23 -31.40
N ASP A 3 33.05 -12.96 -32.67
CA ASP A 3 33.30 -13.87 -33.77
C ASP A 3 34.80 -13.93 -34.14
N GLY A 4 35.14 -14.75 -35.13
CA GLY A 4 36.53 -14.91 -35.61
C GLY A 4 37.16 -13.66 -36.20
N ASN A 5 36.39 -12.58 -36.39
CA ASN A 5 36.86 -11.28 -36.89
C ASN A 5 36.85 -10.20 -35.78
N GLY A 6 36.56 -10.55 -34.53
CA GLY A 6 36.49 -9.62 -33.41
C GLY A 6 35.17 -8.85 -33.29
N TRP A 7 34.15 -9.17 -34.09
CA TRP A 7 32.82 -8.55 -33.99
C TRP A 7 32.00 -9.19 -32.88
N PHE A 8 31.36 -8.40 -32.04
CA PHE A 8 30.38 -8.90 -31.07
C PHE A 8 29.14 -8.01 -31.06
N SER A 9 28.01 -8.63 -30.70
CA SER A 9 26.74 -7.95 -30.46
C SER A 9 26.15 -8.48 -29.16
N THR A 10 25.55 -7.59 -28.38
CA THR A 10 24.83 -7.94 -27.15
C THR A 10 23.59 -7.07 -27.03
N ILE A 11 22.54 -7.64 -26.46
CA ILE A 11 21.29 -6.94 -26.14
C ILE A 11 21.12 -7.08 -24.64
N PHE A 12 20.82 -5.98 -23.97
CA PHE A 12 20.44 -5.96 -22.57
C PHE A 12 19.32 -4.96 -22.36
N THR A 13 18.49 -5.23 -21.37
CA THR A 13 17.46 -4.31 -20.92
C THR A 13 18.10 -3.28 -20.00
N ILE A 14 17.81 -2.01 -20.22
CA ILE A 14 18.24 -0.95 -19.29
C ILE A 14 17.55 -1.24 -17.94
N PRO A 15 18.30 -1.41 -16.83
CA PRO A 15 17.69 -1.58 -15.52
C PRO A 15 16.98 -0.28 -15.09
N LYS A 16 16.06 -0.39 -14.13
CA LYS A 16 15.50 0.76 -13.43
C LYS A 16 16.61 1.68 -12.95
N SER A 17 16.53 2.95 -13.32
CA SER A 17 17.57 3.95 -13.08
C SER A 17 17.00 5.36 -13.15
N GLN A 18 17.64 6.31 -12.47
CA GLN A 18 17.23 7.72 -12.50
C GLN A 18 17.21 8.28 -13.91
N HIS A 19 16.17 9.01 -14.26
CA HIS A 19 16.08 9.75 -15.50
C HIS A 19 17.33 10.57 -15.86
N GLY A 20 17.52 10.80 -17.16
CA GLY A 20 18.61 11.61 -17.68
C GLY A 20 19.71 10.82 -18.37
N GLN A 21 20.88 11.45 -18.50
CA GLN A 21 21.96 10.93 -19.33
C GLN A 21 22.71 9.79 -18.63
N HIS A 22 22.82 8.69 -19.36
CA HIS A 22 23.62 7.53 -18.98
C HIS A 22 24.65 7.20 -20.05
N THR A 23 25.67 6.44 -19.66
CA THR A 23 26.71 5.98 -20.56
C THR A 23 26.81 4.47 -20.56
N ILE A 24 26.86 3.89 -21.75
CA ILE A 24 27.29 2.52 -21.97
C ILE A 24 28.77 2.59 -22.34
N THR A 25 29.61 1.91 -21.58
CA THR A 25 31.04 1.81 -21.87
C THR A 25 31.37 0.38 -22.21
N VAL A 26 32.01 0.21 -23.37
CA VAL A 26 32.61 -1.06 -23.78
C VAL A 26 34.11 -0.85 -23.89
N SER A 27 34.89 -1.67 -23.21
CA SER A 27 36.34 -1.55 -23.20
C SER A 27 37.02 -2.91 -23.20
N ASP A 28 38.16 -3.00 -23.87
CA ASP A 28 39.14 -4.08 -23.74
C ASP A 28 40.46 -3.53 -23.16
N SER A 29 41.58 -4.24 -23.35
CA SER A 29 42.90 -3.80 -22.85
C SER A 29 43.51 -2.62 -23.61
N GLU A 30 42.99 -2.25 -24.79
CA GLU A 30 43.58 -1.26 -25.69
C GLU A 30 42.58 -0.17 -26.13
N THR A 31 41.29 -0.48 -26.19
CA THR A 31 40.24 0.35 -26.76
C THR A 31 39.10 0.56 -25.76
N LYS A 32 38.49 1.74 -25.83
CA LYS A 32 37.32 2.12 -25.03
C LYS A 32 36.36 2.91 -25.91
N VAL A 33 35.13 2.41 -26.01
CA VAL A 33 34.03 3.06 -26.71
C VAL A 33 32.96 3.41 -25.68
N THR A 34 32.53 4.67 -25.69
CA THR A 34 31.45 5.15 -24.83
C THR A 34 30.34 5.68 -25.71
N ILE A 35 29.11 5.22 -25.43
CA ILE A 35 27.89 5.69 -26.06
C ILE A 35 27.02 6.29 -24.96
N THR A 36 26.38 7.42 -25.25
CA THR A 36 25.40 8.02 -24.35
C THR A 36 23.99 7.65 -24.78
N PHE A 37 23.12 7.44 -23.81
CA PHE A 37 21.68 7.36 -24.02
C PHE A 37 20.98 8.19 -22.94
N THR A 38 19.72 8.50 -23.15
CA THR A 38 18.93 9.28 -22.20
C THR A 38 17.74 8.44 -21.74
N VAL A 39 17.61 8.28 -20.43
CA VAL A 39 16.39 7.76 -19.80
C VAL A 39 15.42 8.93 -19.69
N GLU A 40 14.16 8.68 -20.02
CA GLU A 40 13.12 9.71 -20.04
C GLU A 40 12.93 10.34 -18.64
N SER A 41 12.48 11.61 -18.59
CA SER A 41 12.35 12.39 -17.34
C SER A 41 10.93 12.92 -17.08
N SER A 42 9.93 12.37 -17.77
CA SER A 42 8.54 12.80 -17.70
C SER A 42 7.81 11.93 -16.67
N PRO A 43 7.42 12.49 -15.51
CA PRO A 43 6.73 11.69 -14.51
C PRO A 43 5.38 11.19 -15.01
N PRO A 44 4.93 10.02 -14.52
CA PRO A 44 3.58 9.55 -14.77
C PRO A 44 2.55 10.51 -14.13
N PRO A 45 1.28 10.48 -14.56
CA PRO A 45 0.24 11.24 -13.90
C PRO A 45 0.06 10.75 -12.44
N ALA A 46 -0.39 11.65 -11.57
CA ALA A 46 -0.80 11.25 -10.22
C ALA A 46 -2.00 10.27 -10.32
N PRO A 47 -2.04 9.22 -9.48
CA PRO A 47 -3.18 8.31 -9.45
C PRO A 47 -4.48 9.03 -9.09
N VAL A 48 -5.62 8.44 -9.45
CA VAL A 48 -6.94 8.94 -9.02
C VAL A 48 -7.45 8.01 -7.93
N PRO A 49 -7.46 8.43 -6.65
CA PRO A 49 -8.05 7.66 -5.57
C PRO A 49 -9.51 7.31 -5.88
N GLN A 50 -9.89 6.07 -5.59
CA GLN A 50 -11.30 5.72 -5.52
C GLN A 50 -11.77 5.97 -4.10
N LEU A 51 -12.76 6.86 -3.97
CA LEU A 51 -13.29 7.30 -2.68
C LEU A 51 -13.70 6.09 -1.83
N LEU A 52 -13.11 6.00 -0.64
CA LEU A 52 -13.71 5.23 0.45
C LEU A 52 -15.04 5.92 0.77
N HIS A 53 -16.15 5.20 0.67
CA HIS A 53 -17.50 5.78 0.83
C HIS A 53 -17.54 6.77 2.01
N GLU A 54 -17.74 8.05 1.69
CA GLU A 54 -17.68 9.12 2.69
C GLU A 54 -18.67 8.84 3.82
N GLY A 55 -18.15 8.83 5.04
CA GLY A 55 -18.99 8.60 6.22
C GLY A 55 -19.17 7.14 6.61
N ASP A 56 -18.69 6.17 5.83
CA ASP A 56 -18.64 4.77 6.25
C ASP A 56 -17.46 4.51 7.19
N LYS A 57 -17.72 3.75 8.25
CA LYS A 57 -16.69 3.28 9.18
C LYS A 57 -15.80 2.26 8.46
N GLN A 58 -14.52 2.58 8.34
CA GLN A 58 -13.57 1.65 7.75
C GLN A 58 -13.13 0.59 8.77
N GLN A 59 -12.83 -0.60 8.26
CA GLN A 59 -12.26 -1.67 9.08
C GLN A 59 -10.79 -1.32 9.44
N PRO A 60 -10.25 -1.79 10.57
CA PRO A 60 -8.84 -1.61 10.92
C PRO A 60 -7.86 -2.06 9.83
N GLN A 61 -8.25 -3.07 9.06
CA GLN A 61 -7.58 -3.51 7.83
C GLN A 61 -8.24 -2.86 6.62
N SER A 62 -8.10 -1.54 6.52
CA SER A 62 -8.72 -0.76 5.44
C SER A 62 -8.17 -1.20 4.07
N TYR A 63 -9.05 -1.22 3.08
CA TYR A 63 -8.74 -1.46 1.67
C TYR A 63 -8.65 -0.11 0.95
N PHE A 64 -7.61 0.08 0.15
CA PHE A 64 -7.35 1.28 -0.64
C PHE A 64 -7.34 0.89 -2.11
N ASN A 65 -7.96 1.71 -2.95
CA ASN A 65 -8.03 1.48 -4.39
C ASN A 65 -7.86 2.80 -5.13
N TRP A 66 -7.26 2.76 -6.32
CA TRP A 66 -7.08 3.91 -7.19
C TRP A 66 -7.11 3.47 -8.65
N GLU A 67 -7.31 4.42 -9.57
CA GLU A 67 -7.25 4.14 -11.00
C GLU A 67 -5.82 3.78 -11.44
N ASP A 68 -5.74 2.86 -12.40
CA ASP A 68 -4.47 2.47 -13.01
C ASP A 68 -3.78 3.66 -13.68
N VAL A 69 -2.51 3.85 -13.34
CA VAL A 69 -1.63 4.81 -14.01
C VAL A 69 -0.81 4.07 -15.05
N TYR A 70 -0.83 4.60 -16.28
CA TYR A 70 -0.04 4.07 -17.39
C TYR A 70 1.22 4.90 -17.61
N ASP A 71 2.35 4.21 -17.68
CA ASP A 71 3.61 4.71 -18.22
C ASP A 71 4.25 3.62 -19.10
N PRO A 72 4.83 3.95 -20.27
CA PRO A 72 5.46 2.97 -21.14
C PRO A 72 6.60 2.16 -20.49
N SER A 73 7.29 2.72 -19.49
CA SER A 73 8.37 2.04 -18.77
C SER A 73 7.86 1.11 -17.68
N GLY A 74 6.61 1.26 -17.24
CA GLY A 74 6.03 0.56 -16.09
C GLY A 74 5.79 1.52 -14.92
N VAL A 75 4.92 1.12 -14.00
CA VAL A 75 4.51 1.95 -12.86
C VAL A 75 4.47 1.12 -11.58
N THR A 76 4.93 1.74 -10.49
CA THR A 76 4.74 1.28 -9.12
C THR A 76 4.18 2.42 -8.27
N TYR A 77 3.63 2.11 -7.10
CA TYR A 77 3.04 3.12 -6.23
C TYR A 77 3.66 3.16 -4.83
N THR A 78 3.59 4.34 -4.21
CA THR A 78 3.85 4.53 -2.78
C THR A 78 2.60 5.08 -2.08
N LEU A 79 2.07 4.31 -1.14
CA LEU A 79 0.93 4.65 -0.29
C LEU A 79 1.42 5.18 1.06
N GLN A 80 0.84 6.28 1.55
CA GLN A 80 1.06 6.78 2.90
C GLN A 80 -0.25 7.00 3.63
N ILE A 81 -0.24 6.75 4.94
CA ILE A 81 -1.32 7.09 5.86
C ILE A 81 -0.76 7.90 7.02
N ALA A 82 -1.41 9.00 7.37
CA ALA A 82 -0.99 9.92 8.41
C ALA A 82 -2.15 10.36 9.31
N THR A 83 -1.83 10.83 10.52
CA THR A 83 -2.79 11.42 11.47
C THR A 83 -3.04 12.92 11.23
N ASP A 84 -2.39 13.52 10.23
CA ASP A 84 -2.47 14.94 9.88
C ASP A 84 -2.30 15.08 8.36
N ASP A 85 -3.08 15.98 7.76
CA ASP A 85 -3.17 16.17 6.30
C ASP A 85 -1.92 16.76 5.65
N LYS A 86 -0.94 17.22 6.44
CA LYS A 86 0.34 17.74 5.94
C LYS A 86 1.40 16.66 5.77
N PHE A 87 1.17 15.44 6.27
CA PHE A 87 2.11 14.33 6.19
C PHE A 87 3.51 14.68 6.70
N THR A 88 3.60 15.38 7.84
CA THR A 88 4.88 15.58 8.53
C THR A 88 5.45 14.22 8.99
N ALA A 89 6.77 14.10 9.10
CA ALA A 89 7.41 12.82 9.46
C ALA A 89 6.87 12.19 10.76
N GLY A 90 6.42 13.00 11.72
CA GLY A 90 5.82 12.51 12.97
C GLY A 90 4.35 12.12 12.90
N SER A 91 3.63 12.48 11.82
CA SER A 91 2.23 12.12 11.63
C SER A 91 2.04 10.89 10.74
N ILE A 92 3.04 10.48 9.96
CA ILE A 92 3.00 9.27 9.13
C ILE A 92 3.00 8.04 10.03
N VAL A 93 1.92 7.25 9.94
CA VAL A 93 1.73 6.01 10.72
C VAL A 93 1.92 4.76 9.88
N PHE A 94 1.88 4.90 8.55
CA PHE A 94 2.09 3.81 7.61
C PHE A 94 2.64 4.36 6.29
N GLU A 95 3.58 3.62 5.70
CA GLU A 95 4.10 3.85 4.36
C GLU A 95 4.40 2.50 3.71
N LYS A 96 4.00 2.35 2.44
CA LYS A 96 4.31 1.20 1.62
C LYS A 96 4.70 1.64 0.24
N SER A 97 5.90 1.26 -0.18
CA SER A 97 6.43 1.51 -1.52
C SER A 97 6.43 0.24 -2.37
N SER A 98 6.64 0.41 -3.67
CA SER A 98 6.75 -0.69 -4.65
C SER A 98 5.49 -1.55 -4.73
N ILE A 99 4.32 -0.92 -4.59
CA ILE A 99 3.04 -1.57 -4.85
C ILE A 99 2.87 -1.66 -6.37
N THR A 100 2.60 -2.85 -6.91
CA THR A 100 2.46 -3.08 -8.35
C THR A 100 1.03 -3.10 -8.84
N GLU A 101 0.10 -3.46 -7.95
CA GLU A 101 -1.34 -3.41 -8.22
C GLU A 101 -1.89 -2.03 -7.82
N SER A 102 -2.97 -1.59 -8.46
CA SER A 102 -3.61 -0.31 -8.12
C SER A 102 -4.53 -0.40 -6.90
N GLU A 103 -4.19 -1.31 -5.98
CA GLU A 103 -4.93 -1.57 -4.75
C GLU A 103 -4.01 -2.02 -3.62
N TYR A 104 -4.45 -1.82 -2.38
CA TYR A 104 -3.75 -2.31 -1.20
C TYR A 104 -4.70 -2.57 -0.04
N THR A 105 -4.60 -3.75 0.59
CA THR A 105 -5.28 -4.06 1.86
C THR A 105 -4.27 -4.12 2.98
N LEU A 106 -4.53 -3.38 4.07
CA LEU A 106 -3.68 -3.46 5.26
C LEU A 106 -3.71 -4.88 5.86
N THR A 107 -2.53 -5.40 6.17
CA THR A 107 -2.38 -6.66 6.89
C THR A 107 -2.81 -6.52 8.35
N LYS A 108 -2.86 -7.64 9.08
CA LYS A 108 -3.23 -7.64 10.50
C LYS A 108 -2.22 -6.86 11.35
N GLU A 109 -0.95 -6.89 10.96
CA GLU A 109 0.16 -6.21 11.61
C GLU A 109 0.14 -4.70 11.32
N GLU A 110 -0.40 -4.30 10.17
CA GLU A 110 -0.53 -2.91 9.72
C GLU A 110 -1.86 -2.26 10.14
N ARG A 111 -2.68 -2.98 10.91
CA ARG A 111 -4.01 -2.51 11.29
C ARG A 111 -3.96 -1.17 12.01
N LEU A 112 -4.87 -0.28 11.61
CA LEU A 112 -4.98 1.05 12.21
C LEU A 112 -5.74 1.00 13.53
N LYS A 113 -5.39 1.93 14.43
CA LYS A 113 -6.15 2.10 15.67
C LYS A 113 -7.51 2.72 15.34
N PRO A 114 -8.58 2.38 16.08
CA PRO A 114 -9.87 3.02 15.90
C PRO A 114 -9.77 4.54 16.09
N THR A 115 -10.43 5.28 15.20
CA THR A 115 -10.51 6.74 15.20
C THR A 115 -11.95 7.20 15.02
N GLY A 116 -12.21 8.47 15.32
CA GLY A 116 -13.51 9.11 15.10
C GLY A 116 -13.41 10.20 14.06
N LYS A 117 -14.57 10.69 13.58
CA LYS A 117 -14.65 11.80 12.60
C LYS A 117 -13.92 13.08 13.04
N ALA A 118 -13.74 13.30 14.35
CA ALA A 118 -13.05 14.46 14.90
C ALA A 118 -11.51 14.36 14.82
N ALA A 119 -10.97 13.17 14.61
CA ALA A 119 -9.54 12.91 14.48
C ALA A 119 -9.31 11.79 13.45
N PRO A 120 -9.62 12.05 12.16
CA PRO A 120 -9.50 11.05 11.11
C PRO A 120 -8.02 10.76 10.78
N TYR A 121 -7.80 9.69 10.03
CA TYR A 121 -6.58 9.52 9.26
C TYR A 121 -6.72 10.18 7.90
N TYR A 122 -5.58 10.44 7.27
CA TYR A 122 -5.47 10.92 5.91
C TYR A 122 -4.60 9.95 5.13
N TRP A 123 -4.99 9.63 3.91
CA TRP A 123 -4.16 8.83 3.02
C TRP A 123 -3.87 9.57 1.73
N ARG A 124 -2.73 9.23 1.12
CA ARG A 124 -2.32 9.72 -0.19
C ARG A 124 -1.49 8.65 -0.90
N ILE A 125 -1.50 8.72 -2.22
CA ILE A 125 -0.79 7.81 -3.10
C ILE A 125 0.00 8.62 -4.13
N LYS A 126 1.10 8.06 -4.65
CA LYS A 126 1.81 8.57 -5.82
C LYS A 126 2.27 7.40 -6.68
N ALA A 127 2.36 7.62 -7.99
CA ALA A 127 2.99 6.75 -8.95
C ALA A 127 4.48 7.08 -9.11
N ILE A 128 5.29 6.05 -9.36
CA ILE A 128 6.72 6.08 -9.67
C ILE A 128 6.96 5.15 -10.86
N ASP A 129 7.53 5.68 -11.93
CA ASP A 129 7.87 4.89 -13.13
C ASP A 129 9.21 4.12 -12.98
N ASP A 130 9.62 3.40 -14.01
CA ASP A 130 10.89 2.67 -14.01
C ASP A 130 12.11 3.54 -14.35
N ALA A 131 11.91 4.80 -14.69
CA ALA A 131 12.94 5.84 -14.75
C ALA A 131 13.11 6.61 -13.42
N GLU A 132 12.45 6.16 -12.36
CA GLU A 132 12.41 6.80 -11.04
C GLU A 132 11.83 8.23 -11.06
N ASN A 133 11.04 8.60 -12.07
CA ASN A 133 10.25 9.82 -11.99
C ASN A 133 9.06 9.58 -11.08
N GLU A 134 8.80 10.55 -10.22
CA GLU A 134 7.68 10.52 -9.31
C GLU A 134 6.59 11.49 -9.77
N SER A 135 5.36 11.00 -9.80
CA SER A 135 4.20 11.88 -9.85
C SER A 135 4.10 12.76 -8.60
N GLY A 136 3.27 13.80 -8.67
CA GLY A 136 2.82 14.48 -7.47
C GLY A 136 1.99 13.54 -6.57
N TRP A 137 2.04 13.77 -5.26
CA TRP A 137 1.11 13.12 -4.34
C TRP A 137 -0.33 13.51 -4.66
N THR A 138 -1.28 12.58 -4.47
CA THR A 138 -2.70 12.90 -4.50
C THR A 138 -3.09 13.87 -3.38
N THR A 139 -4.24 14.52 -3.56
CA THR A 139 -4.85 15.29 -2.48
C THR A 139 -5.15 14.33 -1.30
N PRO A 140 -4.78 14.69 -0.05
CA PRO A 140 -5.10 13.89 1.11
C PRO A 140 -6.59 13.60 1.25
N GLU A 141 -6.95 12.33 1.34
CA GLU A 141 -8.35 11.91 1.56
C GLU A 141 -8.56 11.47 3.02
N PRO A 142 -9.54 12.04 3.74
CA PRO A 142 -9.79 11.68 5.12
C PRO A 142 -10.62 10.40 5.23
N PHE A 143 -10.30 9.57 6.23
CA PHE A 143 -11.12 8.42 6.62
C PHE A 143 -10.99 8.14 8.11
N TYR A 144 -11.92 7.36 8.66
CA TYR A 144 -11.88 7.01 10.09
C TYR A 144 -12.18 5.53 10.30
N VAL A 145 -11.55 4.98 11.33
CA VAL A 145 -11.49 3.53 11.56
C VAL A 145 -12.44 3.15 12.70
N GLY A 146 -13.37 2.26 12.41
CA GLY A 146 -14.31 1.73 13.40
C GLY A 146 -13.64 0.78 14.39
N TYR A 147 -14.27 0.62 15.55
CA TYR A 147 -13.92 -0.45 16.48
C TYR A 147 -14.50 -1.78 15.96
N THR A 148 -13.65 -2.79 15.78
CA THR A 148 -14.09 -4.17 15.55
C THR A 148 -14.04 -4.95 16.85
N PHE A 149 -15.18 -5.51 17.25
CA PHE A 149 -15.22 -6.45 18.36
C PHE A 149 -14.95 -7.86 17.82
N GLU A 150 -13.75 -8.38 18.03
CA GLU A 150 -13.42 -9.77 17.68
C GLU A 150 -13.89 -10.73 18.79
N LEU A 151 -14.87 -11.59 18.47
CA LEU A 151 -15.34 -12.66 19.35
C LEU A 151 -14.39 -13.88 19.30
N THR A 152 -13.14 -13.70 19.71
CA THR A 152 -12.13 -14.77 19.68
C THR A 152 -11.54 -15.07 21.05
N GLY A 153 -11.09 -16.32 21.24
CA GLY A 153 -10.39 -16.75 22.45
C GLY A 153 -11.25 -16.69 23.72
N TRP A 154 -10.67 -16.17 24.81
CA TRP A 154 -11.31 -16.17 26.13
C TRP A 154 -12.64 -15.41 26.16
N VAL A 155 -12.81 -14.35 25.36
CA VAL A 155 -14.07 -13.58 25.28
C VAL A 155 -15.21 -14.46 24.77
N LEU A 156 -14.95 -15.27 23.74
CA LEU A 156 -15.91 -16.24 23.21
C LEU A 156 -16.28 -17.29 24.28
N TYR A 157 -15.26 -17.85 24.96
CA TYR A 157 -15.50 -18.86 26.00
C TYR A 157 -16.22 -18.28 27.22
N THR A 158 -15.96 -17.03 27.60
CA THR A 158 -16.70 -16.33 28.67
C THR A 158 -18.16 -16.14 28.28
N LEU A 159 -18.47 -15.73 27.05
CA LEU A 159 -19.85 -15.59 26.58
C LEU A 159 -20.59 -16.93 26.49
N ILE A 160 -19.91 -17.99 26.06
CA ILE A 160 -20.46 -19.35 26.08
C ILE A 160 -20.75 -19.78 27.52
N GLY A 161 -19.80 -19.57 28.45
CA GLY A 161 -19.96 -19.89 29.87
C GLY A 161 -21.13 -19.14 30.51
N ILE A 162 -21.25 -17.83 30.25
CA ILE A 162 -22.39 -17.01 30.71
C ILE A 162 -23.70 -17.56 30.15
N SER A 163 -23.75 -17.91 28.87
CA SER A 163 -24.96 -18.47 28.23
C SER A 163 -25.39 -19.79 28.86
N ILE A 164 -24.45 -20.67 29.19
CA ILE A 164 -24.72 -21.94 29.88
C ILE A 164 -25.27 -21.67 31.30
N LEU A 165 -24.64 -20.78 32.06
CA LEU A 165 -25.06 -20.43 33.43
C LEU A 165 -26.46 -19.81 33.45
N VAL A 166 -26.76 -18.91 32.51
CA VAL A 166 -28.09 -18.30 32.38
C VAL A 166 -29.13 -19.35 31.98
N GLY A 167 -28.83 -20.22 31.02
CA GLY A 167 -29.71 -21.33 30.64
C GLY A 167 -30.01 -22.26 31.82
N PHE A 168 -29.00 -22.60 32.61
CA PHE A 168 -29.15 -23.42 33.80
C PHE A 168 -30.01 -22.74 34.88
N ALA A 169 -29.79 -21.44 35.13
CA ALA A 169 -30.60 -20.66 36.07
C ALA A 169 -32.07 -20.58 35.63
N ILE A 170 -32.33 -20.36 34.34
CA ILE A 170 -33.69 -20.34 33.77
C ILE A 170 -34.35 -21.72 33.94
N ALA A 171 -33.64 -22.82 33.67
CA ALA A 171 -34.17 -24.17 33.87
C ALA A 171 -34.55 -24.43 35.34
N ILE A 172 -33.72 -23.99 36.30
CA ILE A 172 -34.04 -24.07 37.73
C ILE A 172 -35.30 -23.26 38.06
N LEU A 173 -35.40 -22.03 37.56
CA LEU A 173 -36.55 -21.16 37.83
C LEU A 173 -37.85 -21.71 37.24
N LEU A 174 -37.81 -22.29 36.04
CA LEU A 174 -38.97 -22.94 35.42
C LEU A 174 -39.40 -24.21 36.19
N ARG A 175 -38.44 -25.00 36.69
CA ARG A 175 -38.73 -26.18 37.51
C ARG A 175 -39.42 -25.83 38.84
N ARG A 176 -39.04 -24.72 39.47
CA ARG A 176 -39.64 -24.22 40.71
C ARG A 176 -41.04 -23.62 40.53
N LYS A 177 -41.44 -23.29 39.29
CA LYS A 177 -42.74 -22.69 38.98
C LYS A 177 -43.80 -23.75 38.60
N ILE A 178 -43.37 -24.96 38.22
CA ILE A 178 -44.23 -26.07 37.80
C ILE A 178 -44.46 -27.08 38.95
N ALA A 179 -43.60 -27.07 39.98
CA ALA A 179 -43.78 -27.80 41.23
C ALA A 179 -44.55 -26.94 42.24
#